data_AF-K9WIC3-F1
#
_entry.id   AF-K9WIC3-F1
#
_cell.length_a   1.000
_cell.length_b   1.000
_cell.length_c   1.000
_cell.angle_alpha   90.00
_cell.angle_beta   90.00
_cell.angle_gamma   90.00
#
_symmetry.space_group_name_H-M   'P 1'
#
loop_
_entity.id
_entity.type
_entity.pdbx_description
1 polymer ?
#
loop_
_entity_poly.entity_id
_entity_poly.type
_entity_poly.pdbx_seq_one_letter_code
_entity_poly.pdbx_strand_id
1 'polypeptide(L)'
;MATLKVKTDSLNLRRSPEIKSDNIITALPLAQEVEVVNGNPSARFWEVKTIINGSTLQGFASAAFLRQPVSAAKEALISAAVKEWLRFDQGDKLEFEDPQFKYVGEYWSKIGANHDGRDRDMFWSAAFISFVARVAGYNNFKFASAHSTYIHDAVKKRRSNTNSAPFWGFNVNEHKPQLGDLVCRWRGNNAISSMDSLPNGGFTSHCDIVVEIRDTEVRTLGGNVSNSVSITTYPLNGSGFLRATGRVFGILKNNF
;
A
#
# COMPACT_ATOMS: atom_id res chain seq x y z
N MET A 1 -17.98 18.96 -7.57
CA MET A 1 -18.26 17.85 -6.65
C MET A 1 -16.95 17.39 -6.04
N ALA A 2 -16.92 17.03 -4.75
CA ALA A 2 -15.69 16.59 -4.09
C ALA A 2 -15.42 15.11 -4.39
N THR A 3 -14.18 14.75 -4.69
CA THR A 3 -13.77 13.35 -4.89
C THR A 3 -13.10 12.82 -3.63
N LEU A 4 -13.52 11.66 -3.16
CA LEU A 4 -13.02 11.00 -1.95
C LEU A 4 -12.58 9.57 -2.27
N LYS A 5 -11.83 8.97 -1.35
CA LYS A 5 -11.41 7.57 -1.41
C LYS A 5 -12.01 6.78 -0.25
N VAL A 6 -12.36 5.53 -0.49
CA VAL A 6 -12.68 4.57 0.58
C VAL A 6 -11.42 4.29 1.40
N LYS A 7 -11.52 4.36 2.74
CA LYS A 7 -10.37 4.18 3.66
C LYS A 7 -10.36 2.86 4.43
N THR A 8 -11.30 1.97 4.15
CA THR A 8 -11.43 0.65 4.78
C THR A 8 -11.48 -0.45 3.71
N ASP A 9 -11.39 -1.71 4.11
CA ASP A 9 -11.31 -2.85 3.18
C ASP A 9 -12.53 -2.98 2.28
N SER A 10 -13.70 -2.67 2.84
CA SER A 10 -14.98 -2.76 2.16
C SER A 10 -15.97 -1.75 2.73
N LEU A 11 -16.59 -0.97 1.84
CA LEU A 11 -17.63 -0.01 2.18
C LEU A 11 -18.89 -0.30 1.36
N ASN A 12 -19.99 -0.62 2.02
CA ASN A 12 -21.27 -0.85 1.35
C ASN A 12 -21.80 0.43 0.68
N LEU A 13 -22.06 0.35 -0.63
CA LEU A 13 -22.88 1.30 -1.38
C LEU A 13 -24.33 0.83 -1.33
N ARG A 14 -25.25 1.72 -0.94
CA ARG A 14 -26.65 1.36 -0.61
C ARG A 14 -27.66 2.09 -1.50
N ARG A 15 -28.86 1.52 -1.70
CA ARG A 15 -29.93 2.19 -2.48
C ARG A 15 -30.58 3.34 -1.70
N SER A 16 -30.68 3.20 -0.37
CA SER A 16 -31.16 4.23 0.56
C SER A 16 -30.18 4.42 1.73
N PRO A 17 -30.21 5.53 2.49
CA PRO A 17 -29.32 5.79 3.62
C PRO A 17 -29.70 4.99 4.90
N GLU A 18 -29.96 3.69 4.76
CA GLU A 18 -30.43 2.80 5.82
C GLU A 18 -29.61 1.51 5.91
N ILE A 19 -29.45 0.96 7.10
CA ILE A 19 -28.74 -0.30 7.32
C ILE A 19 -29.72 -1.47 7.24
N LYS A 20 -29.91 -1.97 6.02
CA LYS A 20 -30.64 -3.20 5.71
C LYS A 20 -29.81 -4.05 4.76
N SER A 21 -29.93 -5.38 4.84
CA SER A 21 -29.15 -6.33 4.03
C SER A 21 -29.58 -6.31 2.56
N ASP A 22 -30.88 -6.25 2.31
CA ASP A 22 -31.51 -6.11 0.99
C ASP A 22 -31.25 -4.76 0.30
N ASN A 23 -30.69 -3.78 1.03
CA ASN A 23 -30.42 -2.42 0.56
C ASN A 23 -29.00 -2.23 -0.04
N ILE A 24 -28.16 -3.26 -0.03
CA ILE A 24 -26.79 -3.16 -0.57
C ILE A 24 -26.83 -3.29 -2.10
N ILE A 25 -26.22 -2.32 -2.79
CA ILE A 25 -25.95 -2.36 -4.23
C ILE A 25 -24.70 -3.19 -4.48
N THR A 26 -23.61 -2.83 -3.79
CA THR A 26 -22.30 -3.50 -3.89
C THR A 26 -21.40 -3.07 -2.73
N ALA A 27 -20.26 -3.75 -2.59
CA ALA A 27 -19.16 -3.35 -1.72
C ALA A 27 -18.09 -2.59 -2.52
N LEU A 28 -17.68 -1.42 -2.01
CA LEU A 28 -16.61 -0.61 -2.56
C LEU A 28 -15.28 -1.00 -1.89
N PRO A 29 -14.25 -1.40 -2.65
CA PRO A 29 -12.98 -1.80 -2.06
C PRO A 29 -12.20 -0.61 -1.49
N LEU A 30 -11.17 -0.88 -0.70
CA LEU A 30 -10.17 0.11 -0.27
C LEU A 30 -9.68 0.96 -1.45
N ALA A 31 -9.45 2.25 -1.21
CA ALA A 31 -9.02 3.22 -2.22
C ALA A 31 -9.96 3.40 -3.44
N GLN A 32 -11.17 2.79 -3.43
CA GLN A 32 -12.19 3.08 -4.43
C GLN A 32 -12.52 4.58 -4.42
N GLU A 33 -12.53 5.16 -5.60
CA GLU A 33 -12.88 6.57 -5.77
C GLU A 33 -14.39 6.76 -5.76
N VAL A 34 -14.85 7.79 -5.07
CA VAL A 34 -16.25 8.20 -5.06
C VAL A 34 -16.35 9.71 -5.26
N GLU A 35 -17.28 10.14 -6.10
CA GLU A 35 -17.69 11.52 -6.28
C GLU A 35 -18.87 11.81 -5.36
N VAL A 36 -18.77 12.83 -4.51
CA VAL A 36 -19.87 13.24 -3.62
C VAL A 36 -20.90 14.02 -4.42
N VAL A 37 -22.10 13.44 -4.55
CA VAL A 37 -23.27 14.07 -5.20
C VAL A 37 -23.99 14.97 -4.20
N ASN A 38 -24.28 14.44 -3.00
CA ASN A 38 -24.88 15.18 -1.91
C ASN A 38 -24.29 14.72 -0.57
N GLY A 39 -23.53 15.59 0.09
CA GLY A 39 -22.89 15.32 1.37
C GLY A 39 -23.29 16.36 2.41
N ASN A 40 -24.04 15.93 3.42
CA ASN A 40 -24.31 16.73 4.62
C ASN A 40 -23.32 16.31 5.71
N PRO A 41 -22.43 17.19 6.21
CA PRO A 41 -21.45 16.84 7.25
C PRO A 41 -22.04 16.24 8.54
N SER A 42 -23.28 16.58 8.86
CA SER A 42 -24.01 16.03 10.02
C SER A 42 -24.70 14.70 9.74
N ALA A 43 -24.80 14.29 8.47
CA ALA A 43 -25.42 13.04 8.06
C ALA A 43 -24.41 11.89 8.05
N ARG A 44 -24.87 10.71 8.50
CA ARG A 44 -24.08 9.47 8.51
C ARG A 44 -23.74 8.97 7.10
N PHE A 45 -24.68 9.12 6.18
CA PHE A 45 -24.59 8.64 4.80
C PHE A 45 -24.60 9.82 3.85
N TRP A 46 -23.69 9.80 2.89
CA TRP A 46 -23.65 10.74 1.78
C TRP A 46 -24.04 10.02 0.50
N GLU A 47 -24.74 10.74 -0.38
CA GLU A 47 -24.99 10.27 -1.72
C GLU A 47 -23.72 10.43 -2.55
N VAL A 48 -23.27 9.34 -3.13
CA VAL A 48 -22.03 9.27 -3.89
C VAL A 48 -22.25 8.55 -5.21
N LYS A 49 -21.42 8.89 -6.18
CA LYS A 49 -21.30 8.25 -7.47
C LYS A 49 -19.92 7.63 -7.61
N THR A 50 -19.81 6.48 -8.26
CA THR A 50 -18.54 5.77 -8.47
C THR A 50 -18.58 4.97 -9.76
N ILE A 51 -17.40 4.58 -10.24
CA ILE A 51 -17.27 3.72 -11.43
C ILE A 51 -16.65 2.40 -10.99
N ILE A 52 -17.36 1.30 -11.26
CA ILE A 52 -16.89 -0.07 -11.04
C ILE A 52 -17.03 -0.82 -12.36
N ASN A 53 -15.93 -1.42 -12.83
CA ASN A 53 -15.89 -2.18 -14.09
C ASN A 53 -16.53 -1.41 -15.28
N GLY A 54 -16.26 -0.11 -15.38
CA GLY A 54 -16.80 0.78 -16.42
C GLY A 54 -18.26 1.21 -16.22
N SER A 55 -18.97 0.64 -15.24
CA SER A 55 -20.36 1.00 -14.92
C SER A 55 -20.40 2.10 -13.88
N THR A 56 -21.17 3.15 -14.15
CA THR A 56 -21.50 4.17 -13.15
C THR A 56 -22.54 3.64 -12.17
N LEU A 57 -22.22 3.67 -10.88
CA LEU A 57 -23.14 3.38 -9.79
C LEU A 57 -23.33 4.63 -8.95
N GLN A 58 -24.55 4.84 -8.46
CA GLN A 58 -24.89 5.93 -7.54
C GLN A 58 -25.71 5.35 -6.38
N GLY A 59 -25.47 5.86 -5.16
CA GLY A 59 -26.13 5.40 -3.95
C GLY A 59 -25.57 6.07 -2.71
N PHE A 60 -25.82 5.48 -1.55
CA PHE A 60 -25.45 6.03 -0.26
C PHE A 60 -24.29 5.25 0.36
N ALA A 61 -23.24 5.96 0.76
CA ALA A 61 -22.08 5.41 1.46
C ALA A 61 -21.87 6.13 2.79
N SER A 62 -21.36 5.43 3.81
CA SER A 62 -21.12 6.07 5.10
C SER A 62 -19.88 6.98 5.03
N ALA A 63 -20.07 8.26 5.33
CA ALA A 63 -19.02 9.28 5.25
C ALA A 63 -17.85 9.00 6.20
N ALA A 64 -18.09 8.28 7.30
CA ALA A 64 -17.08 7.88 8.27
C ALA A 64 -15.96 7.02 7.67
N PHE A 65 -16.20 6.34 6.53
CA PHE A 65 -15.25 5.48 5.84
C PHE A 65 -14.70 6.10 4.55
N LEU A 66 -14.94 7.39 4.34
CA LEU A 66 -14.35 8.16 3.26
C LEU A 66 -13.20 9.02 3.79
N ARG A 67 -12.23 9.30 2.92
CA ARG A 67 -11.11 10.21 3.19
C ARG A 67 -10.85 11.09 1.98
N GLN A 68 -10.26 12.25 2.22
CA GLN A 68 -9.68 13.05 1.14
C GLN A 68 -8.54 12.25 0.47
N PRO A 69 -8.37 12.37 -0.86
CA PRO A 69 -7.18 11.85 -1.52
C PRO A 69 -5.94 12.61 -1.01
N VAL A 70 -4.81 11.91 -0.98
CA VAL A 70 -3.49 12.55 -0.89
C VAL A 70 -3.02 12.95 -2.30
N SER A 71 -1.72 13.10 -2.55
CA SER A 71 -1.25 13.45 -3.89
C SER A 71 -1.57 12.36 -4.92
N ALA A 72 -1.77 12.76 -6.17
CA ALA A 72 -2.15 11.84 -7.25
C ALA A 72 -1.16 10.67 -7.41
N ALA A 73 0.14 10.92 -7.25
CA ALA A 73 1.16 9.87 -7.32
C ALA A 73 1.02 8.87 -6.15
N LYS A 74 0.80 9.35 -4.91
CA LYS A 74 0.56 8.48 -3.76
C LYS A 74 -0.72 7.65 -3.94
N GLU A 75 -1.80 8.25 -4.44
CA GLU A 75 -3.03 7.52 -4.74
C GLU A 75 -2.85 6.49 -5.86
N ALA A 76 -2.04 6.79 -6.88
CA ALA A 76 -1.72 5.85 -7.95
C ALA A 76 -0.95 4.64 -7.40
N LEU A 77 0.01 4.86 -6.49
CA LEU A 77 0.76 3.79 -5.83
C LEU A 77 -0.15 2.89 -4.98
N ILE A 78 -0.99 3.50 -4.14
CA ILE A 78 -1.95 2.78 -3.29
C ILE A 78 -2.95 2.01 -4.15
N SER A 79 -3.49 2.63 -5.21
CA SER A 79 -4.46 1.99 -6.10
C SER A 79 -3.85 0.82 -6.86
N ALA A 80 -2.60 0.95 -7.33
CA ALA A 80 -1.87 -0.15 -7.96
C ALA A 80 -1.69 -1.33 -7.00
N ALA A 81 -1.32 -1.07 -5.75
CA ALA A 81 -1.15 -2.10 -4.74
C ALA A 81 -2.50 -2.78 -4.38
N VAL A 82 -3.56 -2.00 -4.17
CA VAL A 82 -4.90 -2.53 -3.86
C VAL A 82 -5.45 -3.37 -5.02
N LYS A 83 -5.21 -2.98 -6.27
CA LYS A 83 -5.62 -3.78 -7.44
C LYS A 83 -5.02 -5.18 -7.40
N GLU A 84 -3.74 -5.30 -7.03
CA GLU A 84 -3.10 -6.61 -6.89
C GLU A 84 -3.60 -7.36 -5.66
N TRP A 85 -3.92 -6.68 -4.56
CA TRP A 85 -4.56 -7.31 -3.40
C TRP A 85 -5.92 -7.94 -3.74
N LEU A 86 -6.72 -7.26 -4.56
CA LEU A 86 -7.98 -7.80 -5.07
C LEU A 86 -7.78 -8.98 -6.02
N ARG A 87 -6.72 -8.98 -6.85
CA ARG A 87 -6.34 -10.14 -7.70
C ARG A 87 -5.93 -11.36 -6.89
N PHE A 88 -5.48 -11.15 -5.66
CA PHE A 88 -5.12 -12.21 -4.71
C PHE A 88 -6.25 -12.51 -3.71
N ASP A 89 -7.48 -12.14 -4.06
CA ASP A 89 -8.68 -12.36 -3.22
C ASP A 89 -8.47 -11.87 -1.79
N GLN A 90 -7.95 -10.64 -1.68
CA GLN A 90 -7.69 -9.98 -0.41
C GLN A 90 -6.68 -10.72 0.50
N GLY A 91 -5.84 -11.58 -0.07
CA GLY A 91 -4.83 -12.35 0.64
C GLY A 91 -5.13 -13.85 0.70
N ASP A 92 -6.33 -14.27 0.30
CA ASP A 92 -6.78 -15.67 0.41
C ASP A 92 -6.22 -16.56 -0.71
N LYS A 93 -5.73 -15.98 -1.80
CA LYS A 93 -5.06 -16.72 -2.88
C LYS A 93 -3.55 -16.72 -2.74
N LEU A 94 -2.95 -17.88 -2.99
CA LEU A 94 -1.51 -18.09 -2.86
C LEU A 94 -0.79 -17.90 -4.20
N GLU A 95 0.48 -17.50 -4.12
CA GLU A 95 1.37 -17.19 -5.24
C GLU A 95 1.45 -18.27 -6.33
N PHE A 96 1.31 -19.54 -5.99
CA PHE A 96 1.47 -20.66 -6.92
C PHE A 96 0.14 -21.11 -7.56
N GLU A 97 -1.01 -20.58 -7.12
CA GLU A 97 -2.31 -20.89 -7.70
C GLU A 97 -2.47 -20.28 -9.09
N ASP A 98 -3.31 -20.88 -9.94
CA ASP A 98 -3.75 -20.24 -11.19
C ASP A 98 -4.96 -19.32 -10.89
N PRO A 99 -4.97 -18.06 -11.37
CA PRO A 99 -3.98 -17.41 -12.24
C PRO A 99 -2.85 -16.64 -11.50
N GLN A 100 -2.78 -16.68 -10.16
CA GLN A 100 -1.87 -15.85 -9.35
C GLN A 100 -0.39 -15.96 -9.73
N PHE A 101 0.10 -17.15 -10.06
CA PHE A 101 1.51 -17.29 -10.46
C PHE A 101 1.86 -16.43 -11.68
N LYS A 102 0.91 -16.22 -12.60
CA LYS A 102 1.09 -15.37 -13.78
C LYS A 102 1.25 -13.89 -13.39
N TYR A 103 0.53 -13.43 -12.36
CA TYR A 103 0.69 -12.07 -11.84
C TYR A 103 2.06 -11.90 -11.18
N VAL A 104 2.52 -12.89 -10.40
CA VAL A 104 3.89 -12.87 -9.86
C VAL A 104 4.93 -12.84 -10.98
N GLY A 105 4.72 -13.61 -12.05
CA GLY A 105 5.55 -13.57 -13.25
C GLY A 105 5.56 -12.19 -13.93
N GLU A 106 4.43 -11.50 -13.97
CA GLU A 106 4.36 -10.12 -14.45
C GLU A 106 5.26 -9.20 -13.59
N TYR A 107 5.25 -9.34 -12.26
CA TYR A 107 6.06 -8.51 -11.37
C TYR A 107 7.55 -8.70 -11.64
N TRP A 108 8.02 -9.95 -11.74
CA TRP A 108 9.40 -10.29 -12.08
C TRP A 108 9.81 -9.75 -13.45
N SER A 109 8.94 -9.87 -14.45
CA SER A 109 9.22 -9.39 -15.81
C SER A 109 9.52 -7.88 -15.84
N LYS A 110 8.91 -7.06 -14.97
CA LYS A 110 9.15 -5.60 -14.92
C LYS A 110 10.50 -5.20 -14.35
N ILE A 111 11.25 -6.17 -13.82
CA ILE A 111 12.64 -6.01 -13.39
C ILE A 111 13.59 -6.93 -14.16
N GLY A 112 13.14 -7.49 -15.29
CA GLY A 112 13.97 -8.30 -16.20
C GLY A 112 14.31 -9.70 -15.70
N ALA A 113 13.55 -10.21 -14.72
CA ALA A 113 13.73 -11.57 -14.20
C ALA A 113 12.67 -12.52 -14.79
N ASN A 114 13.07 -13.77 -15.02
CA ASN A 114 12.21 -14.83 -15.53
C ASN A 114 11.89 -15.84 -14.42
N HIS A 115 11.05 -15.41 -13.49
CA HIS A 115 10.49 -16.22 -12.42
C HIS A 115 8.99 -16.01 -12.38
N ASP A 116 8.26 -16.91 -11.74
CA ASP A 116 6.85 -16.73 -11.42
C ASP A 116 6.52 -17.21 -10.00
N GLY A 117 5.23 -17.27 -9.64
CA GLY A 117 4.82 -17.65 -8.29
C GLY A 117 5.07 -19.12 -7.92
N ARG A 118 5.55 -19.95 -8.86
CA ARG A 118 5.92 -21.35 -8.64
C ARG A 118 7.39 -21.52 -8.27
N ASP A 119 8.23 -20.50 -8.49
CA ASP A 119 9.61 -20.42 -7.99
C ASP A 119 9.61 -20.06 -6.49
N ARG A 120 9.14 -20.98 -5.63
CA ARG A 120 8.81 -20.67 -4.22
C ARG A 120 10.00 -20.31 -3.32
N ASP A 121 11.22 -20.57 -3.78
CA ASP A 121 12.45 -20.13 -3.11
C ASP A 121 12.83 -18.68 -3.48
N MET A 122 12.15 -18.08 -4.45
CA MET A 122 12.36 -16.71 -4.93
C MET A 122 11.33 -15.75 -4.33
N PHE A 123 11.75 -15.02 -3.30
CA PHE A 123 10.90 -14.04 -2.62
C PHE A 123 10.60 -12.82 -3.50
N TRP A 124 9.37 -12.69 -3.99
CA TRP A 124 8.96 -11.66 -4.96
C TRP A 124 8.50 -10.33 -4.34
N SER A 125 8.60 -10.16 -3.02
CA SER A 125 8.15 -8.95 -2.33
C SER A 125 8.75 -7.64 -2.86
N ALA A 126 10.03 -7.64 -3.25
CA ALA A 126 10.67 -6.45 -3.82
C ALA A 126 10.33 -6.23 -5.31
N ALA A 127 10.12 -7.32 -6.05
CA ALA A 127 9.61 -7.26 -7.42
C ALA A 127 8.20 -6.67 -7.45
N PHE A 128 7.35 -7.03 -6.47
CA PHE A 128 6.03 -6.42 -6.28
C PHE A 128 6.10 -4.90 -6.06
N ILE A 129 6.92 -4.43 -5.11
CA ILE A 129 7.08 -2.98 -4.86
C ILE A 129 7.57 -2.27 -6.13
N SER A 130 8.54 -2.86 -6.83
CA SER A 130 9.03 -2.33 -8.10
C SER A 130 7.94 -2.28 -9.18
N PHE A 131 7.10 -3.31 -9.26
CA PHE A 131 5.98 -3.39 -10.19
C PHE A 131 4.94 -2.28 -9.92
N VAL A 132 4.44 -2.17 -8.70
CA VAL A 132 3.39 -1.18 -8.37
C VAL A 132 3.92 0.25 -8.47
N ALA A 133 5.18 0.51 -8.11
CA ALA A 133 5.83 1.80 -8.33
C ALA A 133 5.91 2.15 -9.83
N ARG A 134 6.21 1.17 -10.69
CA ARG A 134 6.26 1.36 -12.15
C ARG A 134 4.87 1.66 -12.71
N VAL A 135 3.85 0.90 -12.31
CA VAL A 135 2.44 1.12 -12.71
C VAL A 135 1.96 2.50 -12.27
N ALA A 136 2.39 2.96 -11.09
CA ALA A 136 2.06 4.27 -10.54
C ALA A 136 2.87 5.44 -11.14
N GLY A 137 3.81 5.17 -12.07
CA GLY A 137 4.59 6.23 -12.75
C GLY A 137 5.81 6.75 -11.97
N TYR A 138 6.34 6.00 -11.00
CA TYR A 138 7.49 6.40 -10.19
C TYR A 138 8.82 6.21 -10.95
N ASN A 139 9.06 7.01 -11.99
CA ASN A 139 10.18 6.83 -12.93
C ASN A 139 11.58 6.89 -12.28
N ASN A 140 11.73 7.66 -11.20
CA ASN A 140 13.01 7.83 -10.48
C ASN A 140 13.21 6.80 -9.33
N PHE A 141 12.33 5.79 -9.24
CA PHE A 141 12.45 4.71 -8.27
C PHE A 141 13.58 3.74 -8.66
N LYS A 142 14.33 3.26 -7.67
CA LYS A 142 15.39 2.27 -7.90
C LYS A 142 14.78 0.87 -7.94
N PHE A 143 14.23 0.49 -9.09
CA PHE A 143 13.66 -0.84 -9.32
C PHE A 143 14.68 -1.95 -9.08
N ALA A 144 14.32 -2.97 -8.31
CA ALA A 144 15.21 -4.06 -7.91
C ALA A 144 14.44 -5.30 -7.43
N SER A 145 15.10 -6.46 -7.47
CA SER A 145 14.64 -7.72 -6.88
C SER A 145 14.90 -7.81 -5.37
N ALA A 146 15.55 -6.81 -4.76
CA ALA A 146 15.89 -6.79 -3.34
C ALA A 146 15.49 -5.47 -2.68
N HIS A 147 14.84 -5.56 -1.51
CA HIS A 147 14.45 -4.39 -0.71
C HIS A 147 15.64 -3.51 -0.33
N SER A 148 16.77 -4.13 0.04
CA SER A 148 17.99 -3.41 0.44
C SER A 148 18.46 -2.41 -0.61
N THR A 149 18.22 -2.66 -1.90
CA THR A 149 18.69 -1.80 -2.99
C THR A 149 18.01 -0.43 -2.97
N TYR A 150 16.68 -0.37 -2.89
CA TYR A 150 15.99 0.91 -2.82
C TYR A 150 15.97 1.52 -1.41
N ILE A 151 16.17 0.73 -0.36
CA ILE A 151 16.42 1.27 0.98
C ILE A 151 17.73 2.07 0.99
N HIS A 152 18.83 1.48 0.50
CA HIS A 152 20.13 2.19 0.36
C HIS A 152 20.01 3.43 -0.51
N ASP A 153 19.32 3.33 -1.65
CA ASP A 153 19.09 4.45 -2.55
C ASP A 153 18.32 5.60 -1.87
N ALA A 154 17.25 5.30 -1.12
CA ALA A 154 16.46 6.29 -0.41
C ALA A 154 17.23 6.96 0.74
N VAL A 155 18.06 6.22 1.50
CA VAL A 155 18.93 6.79 2.53
C VAL A 155 20.00 7.69 1.90
N LYS A 156 20.64 7.23 0.82
CA LYS A 156 21.64 8.02 0.08
C LYS A 156 21.02 9.32 -0.44
N LYS A 157 19.86 9.24 -1.09
CA LYS A 157 19.14 10.39 -1.66
C LYS A 157 18.67 11.38 -0.60
N ARG A 158 18.29 10.91 0.59
CA ARG A 158 18.02 11.81 1.73
C ARG A 158 19.28 12.55 2.16
N ARG A 159 20.40 11.84 2.36
CA ARG A 159 21.68 12.44 2.78
C ARG A 159 22.19 13.48 1.78
N SER A 160 21.94 13.27 0.48
CA SER A 160 22.30 14.20 -0.58
C SER A 160 21.22 15.24 -0.93
N ASN A 161 20.14 15.34 -0.14
CA ASN A 161 19.00 16.25 -0.38
C ASN A 161 18.47 16.21 -1.82
N THR A 162 18.36 15.02 -2.40
CA THR A 162 17.93 14.85 -3.79
C THR A 162 16.41 14.97 -3.88
N ASN A 163 15.90 16.15 -4.23
CA ASN A 163 14.46 16.45 -4.30
C ASN A 163 13.71 15.68 -5.40
N SER A 164 14.40 15.20 -6.43
CA SER A 164 13.81 14.36 -7.48
C SER A 164 13.62 12.89 -7.06
N ALA A 165 14.09 12.53 -5.86
CA ALA A 165 13.94 11.20 -5.31
C ALA A 165 12.48 10.93 -4.90
N PRO A 166 11.86 9.84 -5.37
CA PRO A 166 10.49 9.52 -4.99
C PRO A 166 10.39 9.11 -3.52
N PHE A 167 11.49 8.62 -2.93
CA PHE A 167 11.53 8.21 -1.52
C PHE A 167 12.80 8.67 -0.82
N TRP A 168 12.66 8.97 0.47
CA TRP A 168 13.76 9.23 1.42
C TRP A 168 13.65 8.32 2.64
N GLY A 169 14.78 7.81 3.13
CA GLY A 169 14.81 6.90 4.28
C GLY A 169 14.86 7.61 5.64
N PHE A 170 13.94 7.29 6.55
CA PHE A 170 13.82 7.85 7.90
C PHE A 170 13.80 6.77 8.97
N ASN A 171 14.43 7.04 10.11
CA ASN A 171 14.24 6.24 11.31
C ASN A 171 12.80 6.36 11.81
N VAL A 172 12.34 5.35 12.55
CA VAL A 172 10.94 5.24 13.00
C VAL A 172 10.46 6.41 13.85
N ASN A 173 11.37 7.15 14.49
CA ASN A 173 11.11 8.30 15.36
C ASN A 173 11.32 9.67 14.68
N GLU A 174 11.68 9.69 13.40
CA GLU A 174 11.92 10.94 12.66
C GLU A 174 10.75 11.34 11.75
N HIS A 175 9.94 10.37 11.32
CA HIS A 175 8.83 10.58 10.40
C HIS A 175 7.59 9.80 10.84
N LYS A 176 6.44 10.47 10.94
CA LYS A 176 5.16 9.79 11.20
C LYS A 176 4.68 9.18 9.89
N PRO A 177 4.25 7.90 9.86
CA PRO A 177 3.76 7.28 8.64
C PRO A 177 2.67 8.09 7.94
N GLN A 178 2.76 8.16 6.63
CA GLN A 178 1.77 8.75 5.74
C GLN A 178 1.33 7.73 4.69
N LEU A 179 0.14 7.93 4.13
CA LEU A 179 -0.35 7.11 3.02
C LEU A 179 0.64 7.12 1.85
N GLY A 180 0.99 5.94 1.35
CA GLY A 180 1.95 5.75 0.28
C GLY A 180 3.41 5.65 0.71
N ASP A 181 3.74 5.83 2.00
CA ASP A 181 5.08 5.51 2.54
C ASP A 181 5.34 4.01 2.53
N LEU A 182 6.60 3.59 2.63
CA LEU A 182 6.96 2.19 2.84
C LEU A 182 7.45 1.95 4.26
N VAL A 183 6.85 1.01 4.98
CA VAL A 183 7.37 0.56 6.30
C VAL A 183 8.37 -0.55 6.07
N CYS A 184 9.58 -0.45 6.61
CA CYS A 184 10.64 -1.42 6.40
C CYS A 184 11.03 -2.16 7.69
N ARG A 185 11.17 -3.49 7.56
CA ARG A 185 11.59 -4.40 8.61
C ARG A 185 12.73 -5.31 8.16
N TRP A 186 13.60 -5.69 9.09
CA TRP A 186 14.67 -6.63 8.79
C TRP A 186 14.16 -8.07 8.87
N ARG A 187 14.81 -8.96 8.12
CA ARG A 187 14.61 -10.41 8.13
C ARG A 187 15.96 -11.09 8.38
N GLY A 188 15.96 -12.38 8.67
CA GLY A 188 17.18 -13.15 8.96
C GLY A 188 17.61 -13.07 10.43
N ASN A 189 18.91 -13.25 10.68
CA ASN A 189 19.49 -13.34 12.03
C ASN A 189 20.19 -12.04 12.49
N ASN A 190 20.54 -11.17 11.55
CA ASN A 190 21.25 -9.93 11.84
C ASN A 190 20.25 -8.79 12.01
N ALA A 191 20.15 -8.28 13.23
CA ALA A 191 19.28 -7.14 13.53
C ALA A 191 19.78 -5.88 12.83
N ILE A 192 18.86 -5.12 12.25
CA ILE A 192 19.10 -3.77 11.76
C ILE A 192 18.42 -2.82 12.74
N SER A 193 19.20 -1.97 13.38
CA SER A 193 18.72 -1.07 14.43
C SER A 193 18.04 0.19 13.87
N SER A 194 18.48 0.67 12.71
CA SER A 194 18.05 1.96 12.17
C SER A 194 18.37 2.10 10.67
N MET A 195 17.80 3.10 10.01
CA MET A 195 18.15 3.50 8.63
C MET A 195 19.57 4.06 8.51
N ASP A 196 20.18 4.49 9.62
CA ASP A 196 21.55 5.01 9.61
C ASP A 196 22.62 3.93 9.73
N SER A 197 22.23 2.73 10.17
CA SER A 197 23.12 1.60 10.45
C SER A 197 22.83 0.41 9.52
N LEU A 198 22.59 0.69 8.24
CA LEU A 198 22.38 -0.36 7.24
C LEU A 198 23.67 -1.17 7.02
N PRO A 199 23.59 -2.51 6.88
CA PRO A 199 24.73 -3.33 6.49
C PRO A 199 25.32 -2.88 5.15
N ASN A 200 26.64 -2.97 5.01
CA ASN A 200 27.31 -2.80 3.74
C ASN A 200 26.86 -3.89 2.76
N GLY A 201 26.56 -3.52 1.51
CA GLY A 201 26.04 -4.45 0.51
C GLY A 201 24.56 -4.78 0.71
N GLY A 202 24.15 -5.96 0.23
CA GLY A 202 22.77 -6.44 0.33
C GLY A 202 22.42 -7.02 1.70
N PHE A 203 21.16 -6.90 2.11
CA PHE A 203 20.67 -7.46 3.37
C PHE A 203 19.20 -7.92 3.26
N THR A 204 18.84 -8.92 4.05
CA THR A 204 17.48 -9.47 4.08
C THR A 204 16.52 -8.52 4.78
N SER A 205 15.55 -8.02 4.03
CA SER A 205 14.58 -7.03 4.50
C SER A 205 13.26 -7.17 3.76
N HIS A 206 12.27 -6.44 4.23
CA HIS A 206 10.95 -6.37 3.61
C HIS A 206 10.32 -5.02 3.88
N CYS A 207 9.68 -4.46 2.87
CA CYS A 207 8.93 -3.22 3.00
C CYS A 207 7.55 -3.35 2.35
N ASP A 208 6.56 -2.71 2.98
CA ASP A 208 5.15 -2.74 2.61
C ASP A 208 4.60 -1.31 2.49
N ILE A 209 3.62 -1.09 1.61
CA ILE A 209 3.06 0.25 1.33
C ILE A 209 1.99 0.60 2.36
N VAL A 210 2.07 1.75 3.02
CA VAL A 210 1.02 2.25 3.92
C VAL A 210 -0.23 2.59 3.12
N VAL A 211 -1.34 1.89 3.40
CA VAL A 211 -2.63 2.04 2.71
C VAL A 211 -3.76 2.53 3.62
N GLU A 212 -3.60 2.41 4.93
CA GLU A 212 -4.55 2.92 5.93
C GLU A 212 -3.79 3.38 7.19
N ILE A 213 -4.25 4.47 7.79
CA ILE A 213 -3.76 5.00 9.07
C ILE A 213 -4.93 5.06 10.03
N ARG A 214 -4.78 4.43 11.18
CA ARG A 214 -5.73 4.42 12.31
C ARG A 214 -5.08 5.10 13.51
N ASP A 215 -5.86 5.26 14.58
CA ASP A 215 -5.41 5.99 15.77
C ASP A 215 -4.19 5.34 16.45
N THR A 216 -4.12 4.01 16.44
CA THR A 216 -3.10 3.23 17.16
C THR A 216 -2.21 2.38 16.27
N GLU A 217 -2.45 2.37 14.97
CA GLU A 217 -1.75 1.50 14.02
C GLU A 217 -1.83 2.02 12.59
N VAL A 218 -0.93 1.52 11.75
CA VAL A 218 -1.03 1.63 10.29
C VAL A 218 -1.17 0.25 9.68
N ARG A 219 -1.92 0.17 8.59
CA ARG A 219 -1.99 -1.02 7.76
C ARG A 219 -1.23 -0.78 6.47
N THR A 220 -0.46 -1.79 6.12
CA THR A 220 0.41 -1.79 4.96
C THR A 220 0.09 -2.96 4.06
N LEU A 221 0.37 -2.83 2.78
CA LEU A 221 0.08 -3.83 1.77
C LEU A 221 1.36 -4.21 1.03
N GLY A 222 1.65 -5.50 1.01
CA GLY A 222 2.91 -6.04 0.51
C GLY A 222 2.72 -7.33 -0.27
N GLY A 223 3.62 -7.58 -1.20
CA GLY A 223 3.72 -8.84 -1.94
C GLY A 223 4.54 -9.88 -1.19
N ASN A 224 4.27 -11.16 -1.42
CA ASN A 224 4.88 -12.30 -0.72
C ASN A 224 4.80 -12.16 0.81
N VAL A 225 3.70 -11.59 1.30
CA VAL A 225 3.28 -11.62 2.70
C VAL A 225 2.38 -12.84 2.82
N SER A 226 2.79 -13.84 3.62
CA SER A 226 2.10 -15.13 3.71
C SER A 226 1.90 -15.82 2.35
N ASN A 227 2.86 -15.69 1.44
CA ASN A 227 2.81 -16.19 0.05
C ASN A 227 1.67 -15.58 -0.79
N SER A 228 1.23 -14.37 -0.46
CA SER A 228 0.17 -13.65 -1.17
C SER A 228 0.47 -12.14 -1.26
N VAL A 229 -0.42 -11.36 -1.86
CA VAL A 229 -0.50 -9.92 -1.60
C VAL A 229 -1.39 -9.75 -0.39
N SER A 230 -0.86 -9.28 0.74
CA SER A 230 -1.61 -9.25 2.00
C SER A 230 -1.30 -8.03 2.84
N ILE A 231 -2.17 -7.80 3.81
CA ILE A 231 -2.02 -6.70 4.77
C ILE A 231 -1.12 -7.11 5.93
N THR A 232 -0.22 -6.21 6.33
CA THR A 232 0.47 -6.26 7.62
C THR A 232 0.14 -5.00 8.44
N THR A 233 -0.10 -5.17 9.73
CA THR A 233 -0.39 -4.08 10.66
C THR A 233 0.84 -3.75 11.51
N TYR A 234 1.14 -2.46 11.66
CA TYR A 234 2.23 -1.98 12.50
C TYR A 234 1.70 -0.97 13.53
N PRO A 235 2.00 -1.15 14.83
CA PRO A 235 1.45 -0.30 15.86
C PRO A 235 2.18 1.06 15.94
N LEU A 236 1.43 2.11 16.24
CA LEU A 236 1.91 3.45 16.52
C LEU A 236 2.11 3.65 18.02
N ASN A 237 3.02 4.56 18.39
CA ASN A 237 3.16 5.05 19.76
C ASN A 237 2.21 6.24 20.01
N GLY A 238 2.11 6.71 21.25
CA GLY A 238 1.23 7.83 21.62
C GLY A 238 1.55 9.17 20.93
N SER A 239 2.71 9.28 20.27
CA SER A 239 3.07 10.45 19.46
C SER A 239 2.79 10.26 17.97
N GLY A 240 2.25 9.11 17.54
CA GLY A 240 1.92 8.79 16.16
C GLY A 240 3.10 8.31 15.30
N PHE A 241 4.23 7.92 15.91
CA PHE A 241 5.34 7.28 15.22
C PHE A 241 5.20 5.76 15.26
N LEU A 242 5.83 5.04 14.33
CA LEU A 242 5.89 3.58 14.41
C LEU A 242 6.62 3.16 15.68
N ARG A 243 6.12 2.11 16.34
CA ARG A 243 6.87 1.42 17.38
C ARG A 243 7.95 0.57 16.73
N ALA A 244 9.16 0.59 17.29
CA ALA A 244 10.29 -0.27 16.88
C ALA A 244 10.09 -1.74 17.33
N THR A 245 8.91 -2.29 17.09
CA THR A 245 8.53 -3.68 17.38
C THR A 245 8.43 -4.47 16.08
N GLY A 246 8.45 -5.81 16.13
CA GLY A 246 8.26 -6.62 14.92
C GLY A 246 9.36 -6.43 13.87
N ARG A 247 10.59 -6.11 14.31
CA ARG A 247 11.78 -5.90 13.46
C ARG A 247 11.72 -4.65 12.56
N VAL A 248 10.76 -3.75 12.78
CA VAL A 248 10.68 -2.45 12.07
C VAL A 248 11.89 -1.60 12.44
N PHE A 249 12.60 -1.08 11.45
CA PHE A 249 13.78 -0.23 11.64
C PHE A 249 13.69 1.13 10.95
N GLY A 250 12.71 1.34 10.06
CA GLY A 250 12.50 2.65 9.45
C GLY A 250 11.38 2.71 8.43
N ILE A 251 11.25 3.90 7.83
CA ILE A 251 10.22 4.26 6.85
C ILE A 251 10.91 4.85 5.62
N LEU A 252 10.49 4.45 4.42
CA LEU A 252 10.78 5.22 3.22
C LEU A 252 9.62 6.18 2.99
N LYS A 253 9.84 7.46 3.32
CA LYS A 253 8.88 8.54 3.11
C LYS A 253 8.71 8.78 1.62
N ASN A 254 7.48 8.75 1.14
CA ASN A 254 7.11 9.08 -0.23
C ASN A 254 7.06 10.61 -0.40
N ASN A 255 7.91 11.14 -1.28
CA ASN A 255 8.15 12.59 -1.45
C ASN A 255 7.18 13.29 -2.41
N PHE A 256 6.26 12.55 -3.04
CA PHE A 256 5.20 13.14 -3.85
C PHE A 256 4.07 13.76 -3.02
#